data_AF-A0A2K8T0S8-F1
#
_entry.id   AF-A0A2K8T0S8-F1
#
_cell.length_a   1.000
_cell.length_b   1.000
_cell.length_c   1.000
_cell.angle_alpha   90.00
_cell.angle_beta   90.00
_cell.angle_gamma   90.00
#
_symmetry.space_group_name_H-M   'P 1'
#
loop_
_entity.id
_entity.type
_entity.pdbx_description
1 polymer ?
#
loop_
_entity_poly.entity_id
_entity_poly.type
_entity_poly.pdbx_seq_one_letter_code
_entity_poly.pdbx_strand_id
1 'polypeptide(L)'
;MEYDEFITHVQSLTQSDSREEAERATRATLETLKERIAAHEAEELAANLPQQLGDYLRGKQGDSGGSFNLQEFIARASQKEDIEPTTVAIHVRAVFTVLQNAISPEVFAALHSHFSHHYEEMFGT
;
A
#
# COMPACT_ATOMS: atom_id res chain seq x y z
N MET A 1 1.18 -8.64 -13.68
CA MET A 1 0.19 -9.08 -12.68
C MET A 1 -1.14 -8.43 -12.99
N GLU A 2 -2.24 -9.20 -12.97
CA GLU A 2 -3.60 -8.68 -13.13
C GLU A 2 -4.20 -8.24 -11.79
N TYR A 3 -5.28 -7.44 -11.80
CA TYR A 3 -5.97 -7.00 -10.58
C TYR A 3 -6.46 -8.19 -9.74
N ASP A 4 -7.09 -9.17 -10.38
CA ASP A 4 -7.64 -10.35 -9.72
C ASP A 4 -6.54 -11.17 -9.03
N GLU A 5 -5.42 -11.35 -9.72
CA GLU A 5 -4.23 -12.01 -9.21
C GLU A 5 -3.70 -11.26 -7.99
N PHE A 6 -3.54 -9.93 -8.08
CA PHE A 6 -3.08 -9.10 -6.96
C PHE A 6 -3.95 -9.30 -5.71
N ILE A 7 -5.27 -9.19 -5.84
CA ILE A 7 -6.20 -9.35 -4.72
C ILE A 7 -6.13 -10.77 -4.14
N THR A 8 -6.00 -11.80 -4.99
CA THR A 8 -5.86 -13.20 -4.55
C THR A 8 -4.59 -13.42 -3.74
N HIS A 9 -3.47 -12.80 -4.15
CA HIS A 9 -2.23 -12.85 -3.40
C HIS A 9 -2.33 -12.10 -2.07
N VAL A 10 -2.99 -10.94 -2.05
CA VAL A 10 -3.21 -10.18 -0.81
C VAL A 10 -4.06 -11.01 0.15
N GLN A 11 -5.18 -11.55 -0.32
CA GLN A 11 -6.06 -12.42 0.46
C GLN A 11 -5.31 -13.61 1.08
N SER A 12 -4.43 -14.25 0.29
CA SER A 12 -3.64 -15.38 0.77
C SER A 12 -2.65 -14.98 1.87
N LEU A 13 -2.11 -13.76 1.81
CA LEU A 13 -1.13 -13.24 2.78
C LEU A 13 -1.79 -12.65 4.03
N THR A 14 -2.97 -12.02 3.90
CA THR A 14 -3.76 -11.51 5.02
C THR A 14 -4.53 -12.60 5.73
N GLN A 15 -4.61 -13.80 5.14
CA GLN A 15 -5.49 -14.89 5.57
C GLN A 15 -6.96 -14.44 5.66
N SER A 16 -7.35 -13.51 4.79
CA SER A 16 -8.71 -12.95 4.76
C SER A 16 -9.72 -13.97 4.26
N ASP A 17 -10.84 -14.08 4.98
CA ASP A 17 -11.92 -15.01 4.63
C ASP A 17 -12.69 -14.53 3.38
N SER A 18 -12.62 -13.24 3.09
CA SER A 18 -13.35 -12.60 1.98
C SER A 18 -12.45 -11.80 1.06
N ARG A 19 -12.71 -11.90 -0.25
CA ARG A 19 -12.05 -11.09 -1.28
C ARG A 19 -12.26 -9.59 -1.05
N GLU A 20 -13.46 -9.20 -0.63
CA GLU A 20 -13.79 -7.81 -0.31
C GLU A 20 -12.87 -7.22 0.77
N GLU A 21 -12.42 -8.04 1.72
CA GLU A 21 -11.49 -7.61 2.77
C GLU A 21 -10.10 -7.33 2.19
N ALA A 22 -9.59 -8.20 1.33
CA ALA A 22 -8.34 -7.99 0.61
C ALA A 22 -8.40 -6.74 -0.30
N GLU A 23 -9.56 -6.48 -0.93
CA GLU A 23 -9.79 -5.27 -1.72
C GLU A 23 -9.78 -4.01 -0.86
N ARG A 24 -10.43 -4.04 0.33
CA ARG A 24 -10.39 -2.92 1.28
C ARG A 24 -8.99 -2.67 1.81
N ALA A 25 -8.26 -3.72 2.20
CA ALA A 25 -6.87 -3.65 2.63
C ALA A 25 -5.97 -3.02 1.56
N THR A 26 -6.11 -3.50 0.33
CA THR A 26 -5.36 -2.98 -0.83
C THR A 26 -5.68 -1.52 -1.06
N ARG A 27 -6.95 -1.16 -1.09
CA ARG A 27 -7.40 0.22 -1.30
C ARG A 27 -6.90 1.13 -0.18
N ALA A 28 -7.11 0.77 1.09
CA ALA A 28 -6.69 1.57 2.24
C ALA A 28 -5.18 1.80 2.24
N THR A 29 -4.41 0.77 1.91
CA THR A 29 -2.94 0.87 1.80
C THR A 29 -2.54 1.79 0.66
N LEU A 30 -3.07 1.61 -0.56
CA LEU A 30 -2.75 2.46 -1.71
C LEU A 30 -3.20 3.92 -1.52
N GLU A 31 -4.37 4.12 -0.90
CA GLU A 31 -4.87 5.46 -0.57
C GLU A 31 -4.02 6.15 0.50
N THR A 32 -3.48 5.42 1.46
CA THR A 32 -2.56 5.98 2.46
C THR A 32 -1.17 6.22 1.85
N LEU A 33 -0.77 5.37 0.90
CA LEU A 33 0.49 5.49 0.17
C LEU A 33 0.53 6.75 -0.69
N LYS A 34 -0.54 7.07 -1.45
CA LYS A 34 -0.63 8.30 -2.25
C LYS A 34 -0.60 9.58 -1.39
N GLU A 35 -1.00 9.51 -0.12
CA GLU A 35 -0.90 10.64 0.81
C GLU A 35 0.52 10.83 1.34
N ARG A 36 1.34 9.77 1.29
CA ARG A 36 2.72 9.75 1.80
C ARG A 36 3.76 10.07 0.73
N ILE A 37 3.57 9.58 -0.50
CA ILE A 37 4.52 9.77 -1.60
C ILE A 37 4.17 11.00 -2.44
N ALA A 38 5.15 11.53 -3.16
CA ALA A 38 4.92 12.64 -4.06
C ALA A 38 4.02 12.21 -5.23
N ALA A 39 3.31 13.17 -5.83
CA ALA A 39 2.40 12.90 -6.95
C ALA A 39 3.08 12.16 -8.10
N HIS A 40 4.35 12.50 -8.42
CA HIS A 40 5.11 11.82 -9.46
C HIS A 40 5.36 10.34 -9.14
N GLU A 41 5.73 10.00 -7.90
CA GLU A 41 5.93 8.61 -7.48
C GLU A 41 4.62 7.82 -7.53
N ALA A 42 3.50 8.45 -7.15
CA ALA A 42 2.19 7.83 -7.25
C ALA A 42 1.79 7.54 -8.72
N GLU A 43 2.13 8.45 -9.64
CA GLU A 43 1.91 8.24 -11.08
C GLU A 43 2.80 7.13 -11.65
N GLU A 44 4.09 7.10 -11.29
CA GLU A 44 5.01 6.03 -11.70
C GLU A 44 4.55 4.66 -11.19
N LEU A 45 4.09 4.59 -9.94
CA LEU A 45 3.53 3.36 -9.37
C LEU A 45 2.24 2.96 -10.09
N ALA A 46 1.35 3.92 -10.38
CA ALA A 46 0.13 3.68 -11.12
C ALA A 46 0.39 3.22 -12.58
N ALA A 47 1.51 3.63 -13.17
CA ALA A 47 1.93 3.18 -14.50
C ALA A 47 2.44 1.74 -14.52
N ASN A 48 2.97 1.25 -13.39
CA ASN A 48 3.46 -0.12 -13.23
C ASN A 48 2.39 -1.11 -12.73
N LEU A 49 1.27 -0.59 -12.24
CA LEU A 49 0.16 -1.40 -11.73
C LEU A 49 -0.96 -1.56 -12.76
N PRO A 50 -1.78 -2.61 -12.65
CA PRO A 50 -3.00 -2.73 -13.44
C PRO A 50 -3.91 -1.51 -13.23
N GLN A 51 -4.63 -1.12 -14.29
CA GLN A 51 -5.38 0.13 -14.35
C GLN A 51 -6.32 0.36 -13.15
N GLN A 52 -6.97 -0.68 -12.63
CA GLN A 52 -7.82 -0.59 -11.44
C GLN A 52 -7.05 -0.20 -10.17
N LEU A 53 -5.84 -0.72 -9.96
CA LEU A 53 -5.01 -0.32 -8.82
C LEU A 53 -4.41 1.07 -9.01
N GLY A 54 -4.01 1.37 -10.25
CA GLY A 54 -3.58 2.70 -10.64
C GLY A 54 -4.63 3.77 -10.36
N ASP A 55 -5.92 3.46 -10.52
CA ASP A 55 -7.02 4.39 -10.23
C ASP A 55 -7.11 4.74 -8.72
N TYR A 56 -6.80 3.82 -7.81
CA TYR A 56 -6.77 4.13 -6.37
C TYR A 56 -5.65 5.11 -5.99
N LEU A 57 -4.56 5.09 -6.76
CA LEU A 57 -3.43 6.02 -6.65
C LEU A 57 -3.70 7.34 -7.37
N ARG A 58 -4.50 7.31 -8.45
CA ARG A 58 -4.95 8.47 -9.21
C ARG A 58 -6.16 9.12 -8.54
N GLY A 59 -5.94 10.15 -7.74
CA GLY A 59 -7.05 10.84 -7.08
C GLY A 59 -6.63 12.12 -6.39
N LYS A 60 -7.53 12.66 -5.55
CA LYS A 60 -7.30 13.89 -4.79
C LYS A 60 -6.07 13.69 -3.90
N GLN A 61 -4.95 14.30 -4.30
CA GLN A 61 -3.74 14.37 -3.50
C GLN A 61 -4.12 14.92 -2.12
N GLY A 62 -3.62 14.29 -1.05
CA GLY A 62 -3.69 14.89 0.27
C GLY A 62 -3.05 16.28 0.16
N ASP A 63 -3.81 17.31 0.52
CA ASP A 63 -3.40 18.73 0.50
C ASP A 63 -2.10 18.99 1.28
N SER A 64 -1.70 18.02 2.10
CA SER A 64 -0.49 18.02 2.89
C SER A 64 0.40 16.87 2.42
N GLY A 65 1.50 17.18 1.75
CA GLY A 65 2.70 16.34 1.73
C GLY A 65 3.28 16.19 3.14
N GLY A 66 2.48 15.63 4.04
CA GLY A 66 2.80 15.43 5.44
C GLY A 66 3.68 14.20 5.52
N SER A 67 4.95 14.40 5.83
CA SER A 67 5.87 13.32 6.18
C SER A 67 5.38 12.66 7.47
N PHE A 68 4.40 11.76 7.37
CA PHE A 68 3.87 11.05 8.52
C PHE A 68 4.53 9.69 8.69
N ASN A 69 4.80 9.33 9.95
CA ASN A 69 5.51 8.11 10.31
C ASN A 69 4.66 6.86 10.01
N LEU A 70 5.31 5.69 10.04
CA LEU A 70 4.64 4.41 9.84
C LEU A 70 3.47 4.16 10.81
N GLN A 71 3.57 4.62 12.05
CA GLN A 71 2.46 4.55 13.02
C GLN A 71 1.22 5.32 12.55
N GLU A 72 1.41 6.50 11.96
CA GLU A 72 0.31 7.28 11.37
C GLU A 72 -0.21 6.61 10.09
N PHE A 73 0.67 5.94 9.32
CA PHE A 73 0.25 5.14 8.16
C PHE A 73 -0.71 4.03 8.59
N ILE A 74 -0.34 3.26 9.62
CA ILE A 74 -1.18 2.19 10.17
C ILE A 74 -2.46 2.78 10.76
N ALA A 75 -2.38 3.89 11.50
CA ALA A 75 -3.57 4.54 12.08
C ALA A 75 -4.55 5.06 11.01
N ARG A 76 -4.04 5.58 9.89
CA ARG A 76 -4.87 6.03 8.75
C ARG A 76 -5.48 4.85 8.01
N ALA A 77 -4.69 3.81 7.71
CA ALA A 77 -5.21 2.61 7.08
C ALA A 77 -6.25 1.90 7.97
N SER A 78 -6.03 1.85 9.29
CA SER A 78 -6.99 1.38 10.30
C SER A 78 -8.28 2.17 10.30
N GLN A 79 -8.23 3.50 10.22
CA GLN A 79 -9.43 4.33 10.08
C GLN A 79 -10.16 4.13 8.74
N LYS A 80 -9.45 3.74 7.68
CA LYS A 80 -10.04 3.49 6.35
C LYS A 80 -10.70 2.11 6.27
N GLU A 81 -10.10 1.12 6.92
CA GLU A 81 -10.61 -0.26 6.98
C GLU A 81 -11.62 -0.48 8.11
N ASP A 82 -11.66 0.41 9.10
CA ASP A 82 -12.43 0.27 10.35
C ASP A 82 -12.06 -1.00 11.13
N ILE A 83 -10.75 -1.32 11.18
CA ILE A 83 -10.22 -2.50 11.89
C ILE A 83 -9.05 -2.13 12.80
N GLU A 84 -8.66 -3.05 13.68
CA GLU A 84 -7.58 -2.82 14.64
C GLU A 84 -6.23 -2.55 13.95
N PRO A 85 -5.41 -1.63 14.49
CA PRO A 85 -4.13 -1.26 13.89
C PRO A 85 -3.14 -2.43 13.81
N THR A 86 -3.24 -3.40 14.71
CA THR A 86 -2.46 -4.65 14.68
C THR A 86 -2.78 -5.50 13.45
N THR A 87 -4.07 -5.64 13.12
CA THR A 87 -4.54 -6.34 11.92
C THR A 87 -4.18 -5.57 10.66
N VAL A 88 -4.35 -4.24 10.66
CA VAL A 88 -3.91 -3.39 9.55
C VAL A 88 -2.42 -3.53 9.27
N ALA A 89 -1.57 -3.64 10.29
CA ALA A 89 -0.14 -3.82 10.07
C ALA A 89 0.16 -5.08 9.23
N ILE A 90 -0.59 -6.17 9.46
CA ILE A 90 -0.52 -7.41 8.68
C ILE A 90 -1.01 -7.16 7.24
N HIS A 91 -2.15 -6.46 7.09
CA HIS A 91 -2.72 -6.11 5.78
C HIS A 91 -1.77 -5.26 4.95
N VAL A 92 -1.21 -4.21 5.52
CA VAL A 92 -0.23 -3.33 4.88
C VAL A 92 0.99 -4.16 4.45
N ARG A 93 1.54 -4.99 5.35
CA ARG A 93 2.68 -5.83 5.02
C ARG A 93 2.38 -6.79 3.87
N ALA A 94 1.22 -7.44 3.89
CA ALA A 94 0.75 -8.32 2.82
C ALA A 94 0.67 -7.56 1.48
N VAL A 95 0.00 -6.41 1.46
CA VAL A 95 -0.13 -5.57 0.26
C VAL A 95 1.23 -5.16 -0.27
N PHE A 96 2.16 -4.73 0.59
CA PHE A 96 3.52 -4.39 0.17
C PHE A 96 4.30 -5.59 -0.40
N THR A 97 4.14 -6.78 0.18
CA THR A 97 4.74 -8.00 -0.37
C THR A 97 4.16 -8.33 -1.75
N VAL A 98 2.85 -8.18 -1.98
CA VAL A 98 2.29 -8.36 -3.33
C VAL A 98 2.75 -7.26 -4.27
N LEU A 99 2.78 -6.01 -3.79
CA LEU A 99 3.23 -4.85 -4.54
C LEU A 99 4.65 -5.05 -5.07
N GLN A 100 5.57 -5.57 -4.25
CA GLN A 100 6.95 -5.86 -4.66
C GLN A 100 7.02 -6.90 -5.81
N ASN A 101 6.03 -7.80 -5.89
CA ASN A 101 5.95 -8.81 -6.96
C ASN A 101 5.19 -8.26 -8.18
N ALA A 102 4.32 -7.27 -7.99
CA ALA A 102 3.49 -6.68 -9.02
C ALA A 102 4.24 -5.65 -9.87
N ILE A 103 5.20 -4.92 -9.28
CA ILE A 103 5.96 -3.84 -9.94
C ILE A 103 7.41 -4.23 -10.19
N SER A 104 8.08 -3.47 -11.06
CA SER A 104 9.51 -3.63 -11.32
C SER A 104 10.36 -3.31 -10.08
N PRO A 105 11.50 -4.00 -9.88
CA PRO A 105 12.36 -3.80 -8.71
C PRO A 105 12.91 -2.37 -8.62
N GLU A 106 13.06 -1.67 -9.75
CA GLU A 106 13.46 -0.26 -9.81
C GLU A 106 12.43 0.68 -9.15
N VAL A 107 11.14 0.47 -9.42
CA VAL A 107 10.04 1.26 -8.84
C VAL A 107 9.89 0.95 -7.36
N PHE A 108 10.02 -0.33 -7.00
CA PHE A 108 10.03 -0.74 -5.60
C PHE A 108 11.21 -0.13 -4.84
N ALA A 109 12.40 -0.05 -5.43
CA ALA A 109 13.58 0.56 -4.82
C ALA A 109 13.42 2.08 -4.64
N ALA A 110 12.86 2.78 -5.63
CA ALA A 110 12.54 4.20 -5.53
C ALA A 110 11.56 4.47 -4.37
N LEU A 111 10.48 3.68 -4.31
CA LEU A 111 9.53 3.73 -3.22
C LEU A 111 10.22 3.41 -1.89
N HIS A 112 10.97 2.32 -1.79
CA HIS A 112 11.68 1.93 -0.58
C HIS A 112 12.62 3.03 -0.07
N SER A 113 13.27 3.79 -0.96
CA SER A 113 14.12 4.93 -0.58
C SER A 113 13.35 6.01 0.21
N HIS A 114 12.08 6.27 -0.16
CA HIS A 114 11.19 7.18 0.57
C HIS A 114 10.73 6.62 1.93
N PHE A 115 10.75 5.30 2.08
CA PHE A 115 10.34 4.65 3.32
C PHE A 115 11.50 4.37 4.27
N SER A 116 12.74 4.22 3.77
CA SER A 116 13.89 3.61 4.46
C SER A 116 14.22 4.21 5.82
N HIS A 117 13.97 5.50 6.06
CA HIS A 117 14.22 6.10 7.39
C HIS A 117 13.24 5.64 8.49
N HIS A 118 12.09 5.03 8.11
CA HIS A 118 11.02 4.59 9.01
C HIS A 118 10.54 3.15 8.74
N TYR A 119 11.10 2.46 7.73
CA TYR A 119 10.69 1.12 7.29
C TYR A 119 11.53 0.00 7.90
N GLU A 120 12.78 0.29 8.28
CA GLU A 120 13.68 -0.70 8.92
C GLU A 120 13.09 -1.24 10.23
N GLU A 121 12.25 -0.49 10.94
CA GLU A 121 11.54 -0.98 12.14
C GLU A 121 10.48 -2.06 11.84
N MET A 122 9.96 -2.15 10.60
CA MET A 122 8.90 -3.09 10.23
C MET A 122 9.41 -4.38 9.57
N PHE A 123 10.60 -4.32 8.94
CA PHE A 123 11.23 -5.43 8.21
C PHE A 123 12.62 -5.79 8.75
N GLY A 124 13.01 -5.24 9.90
CA GLY A 124 14.30 -5.47 10.53
C GLY A 124 14.49 -6.94 10.96
N THR A 125 15.29 -7.64 10.15
CA THR A 125 16.00 -8.93 10.34
C THR A 125 15.24 -10.07 11.00
#